data_AF-A0A7S4PE62-F1
#
_entry.id   AF-A0A7S4PE62-F1
#
_cell.length_a   1.000
_cell.length_b   1.000
_cell.length_c   1.000
_cell.angle_alpha   90.00
_cell.angle_beta   90.00
_cell.angle_gamma   90.00
#
_symmetry.space_group_name_H-M   'P 1'
#
loop_
_entity.id
_entity.type
_entity.pdbx_description
1 polymer ?
#
loop_
_entity_poly.entity_id
_entity_poly.type
_entity_poly.pdbx_seq_one_letter_code
_entity_poly.pdbx_strand_id
1 'polypeptide(L)'
;GKYAFVVYMNITHVSRFLEVSNLMEARFGDYVQKMRVSLCHFFADTRTAVKKVEVEMVPIFDHVEKIYCSSYSPTTERPTLLADTYPTSPIAWQAMILTAQLKNTGATIVVGKELDVINSVVSTLSLALPSRLRKSVGFATEETQYSPDLPLQGVPQSAFEEEYVVESMVPPIIIYVDHGIRAIKIMKQTDFDALRKWFFHLKLNKMLKNTAPPEAPASSLSASGGGVV
;
A
#
# COMPACT_ATOMS: atom_id res chain seq x y z
N GLY A 1 7.91 -18.65 21.54
CA GLY A 1 9.24 -18.56 20.93
C GLY A 1 9.70 -17.12 20.89
N LYS A 2 11.02 -16.89 20.86
CA LYS A 2 11.61 -15.60 20.51
C LYS A 2 12.01 -15.68 19.03
N TYR A 3 11.62 -14.69 18.23
CA TYR A 3 11.93 -14.62 16.80
C TYR A 3 12.60 -13.29 16.51
N ALA A 4 13.47 -13.25 15.49
CA ALA A 4 14.13 -12.05 15.03
C ALA A 4 14.11 -12.00 13.50
N PHE A 5 13.89 -10.82 12.94
CA PHE A 5 14.08 -10.52 11.53
C PHE A 5 15.30 -9.63 11.40
N VAL A 6 16.21 -10.02 10.51
CA VAL A 6 17.46 -9.28 10.26
C VAL A 6 17.50 -8.91 8.79
N VAL A 7 17.64 -7.61 8.51
CA VAL A 7 17.81 -7.09 7.15
C VAL A 7 19.29 -6.84 6.91
N TYR A 8 19.84 -7.47 5.89
CA TYR A 8 21.21 -7.24 5.44
C TYR A 8 21.20 -6.24 4.29
N MET A 9 22.07 -5.23 4.37
CA MET A 9 22.19 -4.23 3.32
C MET A 9 23.65 -3.87 3.04
N ASN A 10 23.93 -3.46 1.80
CA ASN A 10 25.23 -2.90 1.47
C ASN A 10 25.37 -1.49 2.04
N ILE A 11 26.44 -1.24 2.80
CA ILE A 11 26.70 0.03 3.48
C ILE A 11 26.80 1.23 2.52
N THR A 12 27.16 0.99 1.25
CA THR A 12 27.17 2.03 0.21
C THR A 12 25.79 2.66 -0.02
N HIS A 13 24.72 2.01 0.43
CA HIS A 13 23.34 2.48 0.27
C HIS A 13 22.71 2.98 1.57
N VAL A 14 23.49 3.19 2.64
CA VAL A 14 22.99 3.59 3.98
C VAL A 14 22.13 4.85 3.95
N SER A 15 22.52 5.86 3.17
CA SER A 15 21.76 7.12 3.07
C SER A 15 20.35 6.90 2.52
N ARG A 16 20.21 6.06 1.49
CA ARG A 16 18.91 5.72 0.88
C ARG A 16 18.10 4.78 1.76
N PHE A 17 18.74 3.89 2.51
CA PHE A 17 18.06 3.09 3.51
C PHE A 17 17.49 3.94 4.66
N LEU A 18 18.23 4.93 5.16
CA LEU A 18 17.73 5.84 6.19
C LEU A 18 16.51 6.64 5.72
N GLU A 19 16.36 6.89 4.42
CA GLU A 19 15.16 7.52 3.87
C GLU A 19 13.91 6.62 4.00
N VAL A 20 14.08 5.29 4.00
CA VAL A 20 13.00 4.29 4.06
C VAL A 20 12.94 3.51 5.38
N SER A 21 13.86 3.73 6.31
CA SER A 21 14.02 2.89 7.51
C SER A 21 12.78 2.92 8.41
N ASN A 22 12.20 4.10 8.63
CA ASN A 22 10.98 4.26 9.44
C ASN A 22 9.80 3.51 8.81
N LEU A 23 9.73 3.47 7.48
CA LEU A 23 8.70 2.74 6.76
C LEU A 23 8.92 1.23 6.89
N MET A 24 10.16 0.78 6.68
CA MET A 24 10.53 -0.62 6.85
C MET A 24 10.22 -1.09 8.26
N GLU A 25 10.59 -0.32 9.29
CA GLU A 25 10.27 -0.61 10.68
C GLU A 25 8.76 -0.75 10.90
N ALA A 26 7.96 0.17 10.38
CA ALA A 26 6.51 0.12 10.53
C ALA A 26 5.89 -1.10 9.80
N ARG A 27 6.34 -1.40 8.58
CA ARG A 27 5.89 -2.55 7.78
C ARG A 27 6.29 -3.87 8.42
N PHE A 28 7.54 -3.98 8.88
CA PHE A 28 8.00 -5.15 9.63
C PHE A 28 7.27 -5.30 10.96
N GLY A 29 6.94 -4.20 11.64
CA GLY A 29 6.14 -4.22 12.87
C GLY A 29 4.75 -4.84 12.64
N ASP A 30 4.02 -4.37 11.62
CA ASP A 30 2.71 -4.92 11.24
C ASP A 30 2.82 -6.39 10.82
N TYR A 31 3.86 -6.73 10.06
CA TYR A 31 4.14 -8.09 9.63
C TYR A 31 4.43 -9.04 10.80
N VAL A 32 5.30 -8.64 11.73
CA VAL A 32 5.64 -9.41 12.93
C VAL A 32 4.39 -9.68 13.77
N GLN A 33 3.47 -8.71 13.87
CA GLN A 33 2.20 -8.92 14.58
C GLN A 33 1.33 -9.98 13.89
N LYS A 34 1.16 -9.92 12.56
CA LYS A 34 0.42 -10.93 11.78
C LYS A 34 1.06 -12.32 11.89
N MET A 35 2.38 -12.37 11.82
CA MET A 35 3.14 -13.61 11.95
C MET A 35 3.06 -14.18 13.35
N ARG A 36 3.10 -13.35 14.39
CA ARG A 36 2.95 -13.81 15.78
C ARG A 36 1.62 -14.51 15.99
N VAL A 37 0.52 -13.93 15.50
CA VAL A 37 -0.80 -14.59 15.54
C VAL A 37 -0.77 -15.90 14.77
N SER A 38 -0.21 -15.90 13.56
CA SER A 38 -0.13 -17.11 12.72
C SER A 38 0.72 -18.22 13.36
N LEU A 39 1.88 -17.89 13.93
CA LEU A 39 2.80 -18.81 14.60
C LEU A 39 2.26 -19.34 15.93
N CYS A 40 1.55 -18.51 16.70
CA CYS A 40 0.95 -18.94 17.96
C CYS A 40 -0.22 -19.90 17.76
N HIS A 41 -0.93 -19.84 16.63
CA HIS A 41 -2.15 -20.61 16.42
C HIS A 41 -2.02 -21.78 15.44
N PHE A 42 -1.08 -21.76 14.47
CA PHE A 42 -1.21 -22.64 13.29
C PHE A 42 -0.01 -23.47 12.89
N PHE A 43 1.20 -23.13 13.33
CA PHE A 43 2.39 -23.83 12.84
C PHE A 43 2.87 -24.89 13.82
N ALA A 44 2.43 -26.13 13.58
CA ALA A 44 3.01 -27.31 14.20
C ALA A 44 4.41 -27.65 13.64
N ASP A 45 4.70 -27.22 12.41
CA ASP A 45 5.98 -27.45 11.71
C ASP A 45 6.61 -26.13 11.23
N THR A 46 7.89 -25.96 11.52
CA THR A 46 8.76 -24.86 11.10
C THR A 46 8.79 -24.67 9.58
N ARG A 47 8.68 -25.73 8.78
CA ARG A 47 8.79 -25.64 7.31
C ARG A 47 7.64 -24.86 6.69
N THR A 48 6.42 -25.09 7.15
CA THR A 48 5.23 -24.37 6.66
C THR A 48 5.25 -22.91 7.12
N ALA A 49 5.78 -22.64 8.31
CA ALA A 49 5.99 -21.28 8.80
C ALA A 49 6.95 -20.49 7.89
N VAL A 50 8.10 -21.08 7.54
CA VAL A 50 9.09 -20.44 6.66
C VAL A 50 8.49 -20.14 5.29
N LYS A 51 7.79 -21.08 4.66
CA LYS A 51 7.13 -20.84 3.36
C LYS A 51 6.12 -19.70 3.41
N LYS A 52 5.31 -19.62 4.47
CA LYS A 52 4.37 -18.52 4.63
C LYS A 52 5.09 -17.19 4.86
N VAL A 53 6.22 -17.23 5.57
CA VAL A 53 7.05 -16.04 5.76
C VAL A 53 7.56 -15.52 4.42
N GLU A 54 8.11 -16.39 3.59
CA GLU A 54 8.61 -16.05 2.25
C GLU A 54 7.53 -15.37 1.41
N VAL A 55 6.35 -15.99 1.29
CA VAL A 55 5.25 -15.46 0.46
C VAL A 55 4.78 -14.08 0.94
N GLU A 56 4.68 -13.88 2.24
CA GLU A 56 4.16 -12.62 2.80
C GLU A 56 5.22 -11.51 2.90
N MET A 57 6.51 -11.85 2.86
CA MET A 57 7.60 -10.86 2.85
C MET A 57 7.85 -10.29 1.45
N VAL A 58 7.55 -11.03 0.37
CA VAL A 58 7.75 -10.57 -1.02
C VAL A 58 7.11 -9.20 -1.28
N PRO A 59 5.82 -8.95 -0.96
CA PRO A 59 5.21 -7.64 -1.21
C PRO A 59 5.88 -6.48 -0.45
N ILE A 60 6.42 -6.75 0.75
CA ILE A 60 7.13 -5.74 1.54
C ILE A 60 8.43 -5.35 0.82
N PHE A 61 9.18 -6.33 0.33
CA PHE A 61 10.40 -6.07 -0.42
C PHE A 61 10.11 -5.40 -1.76
N ASP A 62 9.06 -5.82 -2.47
CA ASP A 62 8.64 -5.17 -3.72
C ASP A 62 8.29 -3.69 -3.49
N HIS A 63 7.65 -3.34 -2.37
CA HIS A 63 7.35 -1.95 -2.05
C HIS A 63 8.60 -1.15 -1.69
N VAL A 64 9.49 -1.72 -0.88
CA VAL A 64 10.77 -1.09 -0.52
C VAL A 64 11.61 -0.88 -1.79
N GLU A 65 11.66 -1.87 -2.67
CA GLU A 65 12.33 -1.77 -3.97
C GLU A 65 11.66 -0.71 -4.84
N LYS A 66 10.33 -0.65 -4.93
CA LYS A 66 9.63 0.41 -5.66
C LYS A 66 10.00 1.80 -5.15
N ILE A 67 10.12 2.01 -3.85
CA ILE A 67 10.55 3.30 -3.28
C ILE A 67 12.02 3.56 -3.57
N TYR A 68 12.85 2.52 -3.46
CA TYR A 68 14.27 2.58 -3.74
C TYR A 68 14.58 2.80 -5.22
N CYS A 69 13.75 2.30 -6.13
CA CYS A 69 13.93 2.44 -7.57
C CYS A 69 13.15 3.65 -8.12
N SER A 70 12.06 4.06 -7.44
CA SER A 70 11.40 5.33 -7.70
C SER A 70 12.45 6.41 -7.54
N SER A 71 12.74 7.02 -8.68
CA SER A 71 13.75 8.03 -8.81
C SER A 71 13.07 9.13 -9.60
N TYR A 72 12.50 10.09 -8.89
CA TYR A 72 12.31 11.40 -9.49
C TYR A 72 13.70 11.85 -9.97
N SER A 73 13.95 11.76 -11.26
CA SER A 73 15.17 12.35 -11.82
C SER A 73 15.01 13.86 -11.67
N PRO A 74 15.88 14.55 -10.90
CA PRO A 74 15.80 16.00 -10.76
C PRO A 74 15.91 16.74 -12.10
N THR A 75 16.39 16.05 -13.14
CA THR A 75 16.74 16.60 -14.45
C THR A 75 15.61 16.60 -15.48
N THR A 76 14.46 15.97 -15.20
CA THR A 76 13.34 15.99 -16.15
C THR A 76 12.30 16.98 -15.64
N GLU A 77 12.38 18.22 -16.14
CA GLU A 77 11.32 19.21 -15.98
C GLU A 77 10.04 18.64 -16.61
N ARG A 78 9.23 17.95 -15.81
CA ARG A 78 7.92 17.49 -16.24
C ARG A 78 6.96 18.66 -16.24
N PRO A 79 6.04 18.74 -17.22
CA PRO A 79 5.05 19.81 -17.25
C PRO A 79 4.28 19.86 -15.94
N THR A 80 4.11 21.05 -15.40
CA THR A 80 3.31 21.30 -14.19
C THR A 80 2.10 22.13 -14.58
N LEU A 81 1.02 22.01 -13.80
CA LEU A 81 -0.17 22.86 -13.95
C LEU A 81 0.12 24.37 -13.79
N LEU A 82 1.29 24.74 -13.23
CA LEU A 82 1.69 26.13 -13.01
C LEU A 82 2.39 26.76 -14.23
N ALA A 83 2.91 25.93 -15.14
CA ALA A 83 3.58 26.39 -16.35
C ALA A 83 2.60 26.71 -17.50
N ASP A 84 1.32 26.39 -17.31
CA ASP A 84 0.28 26.53 -18.33
C ASP A 84 -0.17 27.99 -18.41
N THR A 85 0.15 28.68 -19.52
CA THR A 85 -0.16 30.11 -19.72
C THR A 85 -1.67 30.36 -19.79
N TYR A 86 -2.44 29.32 -20.13
CA TYR A 86 -3.89 29.26 -20.07
C TYR A 86 -4.26 27.99 -19.30
N PRO A 87 -4.48 28.08 -17.98
CA PRO A 87 -4.70 26.89 -17.19
C PRO A 87 -5.97 26.17 -17.68
N THR A 88 -5.78 25.00 -18.28
CA THR A 88 -6.83 24.04 -18.65
C THR A 88 -7.68 23.60 -17.43
N SER A 89 -7.18 23.91 -16.24
CA SER A 89 -7.81 23.62 -14.96
C SER A 89 -8.13 24.89 -14.17
N PRO A 90 -9.40 25.16 -13.78
CA PRO A 90 -9.75 26.27 -12.89
C PRO A 90 -8.79 26.44 -11.71
N ILE A 91 -8.26 27.66 -11.57
CA ILE A 91 -7.31 28.05 -10.51
C ILE A 91 -7.81 27.65 -9.12
N ALA A 92 -9.11 27.79 -8.88
CA ALA A 92 -9.75 27.37 -7.63
C ALA A 92 -9.49 25.89 -7.30
N TRP A 93 -9.57 25.01 -8.30
CA TRP A 93 -9.30 23.58 -8.11
C TRP A 93 -7.82 23.31 -7.83
N GLN A 94 -6.91 23.98 -8.54
CA GLN A 94 -5.47 23.87 -8.29
C GLN A 94 -5.11 24.30 -6.86
N ALA A 95 -5.69 25.41 -6.39
CA ALA A 95 -5.53 25.88 -5.02
C ALA A 95 -6.09 24.87 -4.01
N MET A 96 -7.24 24.25 -4.31
CA MET A 96 -7.84 23.22 -3.45
C MET A 96 -6.95 21.98 -3.30
N ILE A 97 -6.39 21.44 -4.39
CA ILE A 97 -5.52 20.24 -4.30
C ILE A 97 -4.22 20.53 -3.53
N LEU A 98 -3.59 21.69 -3.78
CA LEU A 98 -2.39 22.11 -3.06
C LEU A 98 -2.70 22.33 -1.57
N THR A 99 -3.81 22.99 -1.28
CA THR A 99 -4.26 23.21 0.10
C THR A 99 -4.54 21.88 0.80
N ALA A 100 -5.19 20.94 0.12
CA ALA A 100 -5.47 19.62 0.67
C ALA A 100 -4.17 18.89 1.04
N GLN A 101 -3.20 18.85 0.13
CA GLN A 101 -1.89 18.23 0.37
C GLN A 101 -1.13 18.91 1.51
N LEU A 102 -1.11 20.25 1.55
CA LEU A 102 -0.38 20.98 2.60
C LEU A 102 -1.04 20.82 3.98
N LYS A 103 -2.36 20.69 4.04
CA LYS A 103 -3.09 20.51 5.30
C LYS A 103 -3.01 19.08 5.85
N ASN A 104 -2.75 18.09 5.01
CA ASN A 104 -2.71 16.69 5.42
C ASN A 104 -1.29 16.16 5.25
N THR A 105 -0.68 15.69 6.33
CA THR A 105 0.63 15.03 6.31
C THR A 105 0.59 13.60 5.72
N GLY A 106 -0.43 13.30 4.93
CA GLY A 106 -0.76 11.98 4.42
C GLY A 106 -0.15 11.69 3.03
N ALA A 107 -0.29 10.44 2.60
CA ALA A 107 0.03 10.04 1.25
C ALA A 107 -0.98 10.65 0.26
N THR A 108 -0.52 11.14 -0.88
CA THR A 108 -1.41 11.69 -1.91
C THR A 108 -1.44 10.77 -3.13
N ILE A 109 -2.64 10.45 -3.59
CA ILE A 109 -2.88 9.54 -4.72
C ILE A 109 -3.64 10.32 -5.76
N VAL A 110 -3.08 10.45 -6.95
CA VAL A 110 -3.72 11.10 -8.10
C VAL A 110 -4.23 10.02 -9.03
N VAL A 111 -5.52 9.97 -9.27
CA VAL A 111 -6.20 8.93 -10.04
C VAL A 111 -6.92 9.55 -11.24
N GLY A 112 -6.71 9.01 -12.42
CA GLY A 112 -7.41 9.48 -13.63
C GLY A 112 -7.22 8.55 -14.82
N LYS A 113 -7.85 8.88 -15.94
CA LYS A 113 -7.73 8.12 -17.19
C LYS A 113 -6.50 8.50 -18.01
N GLU A 114 -6.15 9.78 -18.02
CA GLU A 114 -5.07 10.31 -18.87
C GLU A 114 -3.77 10.46 -18.10
N LEU A 115 -2.75 9.70 -18.51
CA LEU A 115 -1.46 9.66 -17.84
C LEU A 115 -0.78 11.04 -17.79
N ASP A 116 -0.88 11.84 -18.85
CA ASP A 116 -0.29 13.17 -18.91
C ASP A 116 -0.93 14.14 -17.91
N VAL A 117 -2.25 14.06 -17.74
CA VAL A 117 -2.99 14.88 -16.76
C VAL A 117 -2.60 14.46 -15.34
N ILE A 118 -2.59 13.16 -15.06
CA ILE A 118 -2.17 12.61 -13.77
C ILE A 118 -0.74 13.07 -13.45
N ASN A 119 0.18 12.88 -14.39
CA ASN A 119 1.59 13.19 -14.20
C ASN A 119 1.85 14.70 -14.07
N SER A 120 1.05 15.55 -14.72
CA SER A 120 1.13 17.01 -14.56
C SER A 120 0.71 17.43 -13.16
N VAL A 121 -0.36 16.84 -12.64
CA VAL A 121 -0.83 17.07 -11.26
C VAL A 121 0.19 16.56 -10.25
N VAL A 122 0.70 15.33 -10.42
CA VAL A 122 1.77 14.76 -9.58
C VAL A 122 3.00 15.66 -9.60
N SER A 123 3.41 16.16 -10.76
CA SER A 123 4.55 17.07 -10.89
C SER A 123 4.32 18.36 -10.11
N THR A 124 3.14 18.98 -10.23
CA THR A 124 2.75 20.16 -9.44
C THR A 124 2.79 19.90 -7.93
N LEU A 125 2.18 18.80 -7.47
CA LEU A 125 2.10 18.46 -6.06
C LEU A 125 3.48 18.10 -5.47
N SER A 126 4.39 17.57 -6.30
CA SER A 126 5.76 17.25 -5.88
C SER A 126 6.57 18.49 -5.48
N LEU A 127 6.25 19.67 -6.02
CA LEU A 127 6.91 20.93 -5.67
C LEU A 127 6.72 21.30 -4.20
N ALA A 128 5.58 20.92 -3.62
CA ALA A 128 5.26 21.16 -2.21
C ALA A 128 5.92 20.14 -1.27
N LEU A 129 6.50 19.05 -1.78
CA LEU A 129 7.16 18.04 -0.96
C LEU A 129 8.59 18.46 -0.56
N PRO A 130 9.05 18.09 0.65
CA PRO A 130 10.46 18.15 1.01
C PRO A 130 11.33 17.39 0.01
N SER A 131 12.55 17.89 -0.26
CA SER A 131 13.48 17.29 -1.24
C SER A 131 13.72 15.79 -1.04
N ARG A 132 13.79 15.33 0.22
CA ARG A 132 13.94 13.91 0.57
C ARG A 132 12.77 13.04 0.10
N LEU A 133 11.54 13.55 0.11
CA LEU A 133 10.34 12.81 -0.29
C LEU A 133 10.10 12.87 -1.81
N ARG A 134 10.62 13.89 -2.49
CA ARG A 134 10.48 14.03 -3.95
C ARG A 134 11.06 12.85 -4.71
N LYS A 135 12.16 12.26 -4.23
CA LYS A 135 12.77 11.07 -4.85
C LYS A 135 11.82 9.88 -4.89
N SER A 136 10.95 9.77 -3.88
CA SER A 136 9.99 8.69 -3.70
C SER A 136 8.62 8.97 -4.33
N VAL A 137 8.53 9.88 -5.30
CA VAL A 137 7.29 10.17 -6.03
C VAL A 137 7.10 9.13 -7.14
N GLY A 138 5.93 8.49 -7.17
CA GLY A 138 5.54 7.58 -8.25
C GLY A 138 4.81 8.29 -9.37
N PHE A 139 5.29 8.23 -10.59
CA PHE A 139 4.55 8.71 -11.75
C PHE A 139 3.74 7.60 -12.39
N ALA A 140 2.59 7.96 -12.97
CA ALA A 140 1.73 7.02 -13.64
C ALA A 140 2.31 6.59 -14.99
N THR A 141 2.34 5.29 -15.20
CA THR A 141 2.53 4.57 -16.46
C THR A 141 1.37 3.59 -16.64
N GLU A 142 1.25 2.97 -17.82
CA GLU A 142 0.23 1.94 -18.08
C GLU A 142 0.31 0.74 -17.13
N GLU A 143 1.52 0.44 -16.65
CA GLU A 143 1.80 -0.68 -15.74
C GLU A 143 1.76 -0.27 -14.25
N THR A 144 1.57 1.02 -13.96
CA THR A 144 1.65 1.53 -12.60
C THR A 144 0.47 1.01 -11.77
N GLN A 145 0.79 0.31 -10.70
CA GLN A 145 -0.15 -0.10 -9.67
C GLN A 145 -0.01 0.79 -8.44
N TYR A 146 -1.10 0.88 -7.66
CA TYR A 146 -1.07 1.56 -6.38
C TYR A 146 0.00 0.95 -5.45
N SER A 147 0.81 1.82 -4.83
CA SER A 147 1.77 1.45 -3.79
C SER A 147 1.44 2.21 -2.49
N PRO A 148 1.08 1.53 -1.41
CA PRO A 148 0.63 2.18 -0.17
C PRO A 148 1.71 2.95 0.58
N ASP A 149 2.95 2.90 0.09
CA ASP A 149 4.13 3.43 0.77
C ASP A 149 4.70 4.69 0.13
N LEU A 150 4.22 5.07 -1.06
CA LEU A 150 4.66 6.28 -1.72
C LEU A 150 3.97 7.51 -1.12
N PRO A 151 4.72 8.58 -0.76
CA PRO A 151 4.13 9.81 -0.22
C PRO A 151 3.27 10.56 -1.24
N LEU A 152 3.58 10.40 -2.52
CA LEU A 152 2.80 10.95 -3.63
C LEU A 152 2.93 10.00 -4.82
N GLN A 153 1.81 9.66 -5.44
CA GLN A 153 1.82 8.83 -6.65
C GLN A 153 0.69 9.17 -7.61
N GLY A 154 0.92 8.92 -8.89
CA GLY A 154 -0.12 8.82 -9.91
C GLY A 154 -0.47 7.37 -10.18
N VAL A 155 -1.76 7.05 -10.29
CA VAL A 155 -2.26 5.70 -10.62
C VAL A 155 -3.33 5.81 -11.71
N PRO A 156 -3.24 5.05 -12.81
CA PRO A 156 -4.31 5.01 -13.78
C PRO A 156 -5.59 4.44 -13.16
N GLN A 157 -6.75 5.00 -13.50
CA GLN A 157 -8.04 4.63 -12.92
C GLN A 157 -8.37 3.13 -13.11
N SER A 158 -7.94 2.53 -14.22
CA SER A 158 -8.11 1.10 -14.49
C SER A 158 -7.34 0.18 -13.53
N ALA A 159 -6.28 0.68 -12.88
CA ALA A 159 -5.45 -0.07 -11.93
C ALA A 159 -5.64 0.38 -10.48
N PHE A 160 -6.58 1.31 -10.23
CA PHE A 160 -6.83 1.84 -8.89
C PHE A 160 -8.00 1.13 -8.22
N GLU A 161 -7.68 0.28 -7.26
CA GLU A 161 -8.66 -0.37 -6.39
C GLU A 161 -8.67 0.31 -5.02
N GLU A 162 -9.73 1.07 -4.73
CA GLU A 162 -9.84 1.87 -3.51
C GLU A 162 -9.78 1.02 -2.22
N GLU A 163 -10.11 -0.26 -2.30
CA GLU A 163 -10.03 -1.20 -1.18
C GLU A 163 -8.60 -1.38 -0.64
N TYR A 164 -7.58 -1.24 -1.48
CA TYR A 164 -6.17 -1.37 -1.06
C TYR A 164 -5.62 -0.12 -0.38
N VAL A 165 -6.35 1.01 -0.43
CA VAL A 165 -5.94 2.27 0.20
C VAL A 165 -5.74 2.13 1.71
N VAL A 166 -6.47 1.20 2.34
CA VAL A 166 -6.35 0.86 3.78
C VAL A 166 -5.00 0.26 4.14
N GLU A 167 -4.22 -0.20 3.15
CA GLU A 167 -2.88 -0.72 3.37
C GLU A 167 -1.87 0.41 3.63
N SER A 168 -2.19 1.66 3.32
CA SER A 168 -1.35 2.81 3.66
C SER A 168 -1.12 2.92 5.18
N MET A 169 0.05 3.40 5.56
CA MET A 169 0.37 3.67 6.97
C MET A 169 -0.23 4.99 7.48
N VAL A 170 -0.54 5.92 6.56
CA VAL A 170 -1.06 7.25 6.84
C VAL A 170 -2.36 7.51 6.07
N PRO A 171 -3.29 8.32 6.60
CA PRO A 171 -4.55 8.61 5.91
C PRO A 171 -4.26 9.28 4.57
N PRO A 172 -4.75 8.73 3.46
CA PRO A 172 -4.42 9.27 2.16
C PRO A 172 -5.42 10.36 1.72
N ILE A 173 -4.94 11.19 0.81
CA ILE A 173 -5.74 12.09 -0.01
C ILE A 173 -5.85 11.46 -1.39
N ILE A 174 -7.07 11.26 -1.86
CA ILE A 174 -7.32 10.75 -3.21
C ILE A 174 -7.84 11.91 -4.07
N ILE A 175 -7.16 12.21 -5.15
CA ILE A 175 -7.48 13.28 -6.09
C ILE A 175 -7.88 12.61 -7.40
N TYR A 176 -9.15 12.75 -7.78
CA TYR A 176 -9.66 12.26 -9.06
C TYR A 176 -9.53 13.34 -10.13
N VAL A 177 -8.91 12.99 -11.24
CA VAL A 177 -8.58 13.87 -12.37
C VAL A 177 -9.08 13.25 -13.69
N ASP A 178 -10.38 13.37 -13.94
CA ASP A 178 -10.99 12.99 -15.21
C ASP A 178 -11.65 14.21 -15.87
N HIS A 179 -11.81 14.18 -17.20
CA HIS A 179 -12.56 15.18 -17.96
C HIS A 179 -14.01 15.26 -17.47
N GLY A 180 -14.26 16.16 -16.52
CA GLY A 180 -15.59 16.42 -15.94
C GLY A 180 -15.75 16.01 -14.46
N ILE A 181 -14.87 15.16 -13.92
CA ILE A 181 -14.90 14.78 -12.50
C ILE A 181 -13.60 15.20 -11.83
N ARG A 182 -13.73 16.20 -10.97
CA ARG A 182 -12.66 16.73 -10.16
C ARG A 182 -13.07 16.66 -8.71
N ALA A 183 -12.65 15.58 -8.06
CA ALA A 183 -13.02 15.30 -6.68
C ALA A 183 -11.76 15.13 -5.82
N ILE A 184 -11.84 15.59 -4.59
CA ILE A 184 -10.80 15.41 -3.58
C ILE A 184 -11.45 14.68 -2.42
N LYS A 185 -11.00 13.45 -2.16
CA LYS A 185 -11.41 12.66 -1.00
C LYS A 185 -10.30 12.71 0.03
N ILE A 186 -10.59 13.33 1.18
CA ILE A 186 -9.67 13.42 2.32
C ILE A 186 -10.21 12.49 3.41
N MET A 187 -9.42 11.49 3.79
CA MET A 187 -9.79 10.62 4.89
C MET A 187 -9.29 11.20 6.22
N LYS A 188 -10.17 11.33 7.21
CA LYS A 188 -9.74 11.74 8.56
C LYS A 188 -8.97 10.62 9.23
N GLN A 189 -7.99 10.98 10.06
CA GLN A 189 -7.18 10.00 10.81
C GLN A 189 -8.04 9.00 11.60
N THR A 190 -9.06 9.49 12.32
CA THR A 190 -9.95 8.65 13.13
C THR A 190 -10.69 7.61 12.30
N ASP A 191 -11.18 8.01 11.13
CA ASP A 191 -11.96 7.17 10.24
C ASP A 191 -11.05 6.15 9.56
N PHE A 192 -9.85 6.58 9.17
CA PHE A 192 -8.82 5.71 8.61
C PHE A 192 -8.35 4.67 9.61
N ASP A 193 -8.10 5.04 10.86
CA ASP A 193 -7.67 4.11 11.91
C ASP A 193 -8.77 3.07 12.22
N ALA A 194 -10.04 3.49 12.24
CA ALA A 194 -11.16 2.58 12.40
C ALA A 194 -11.27 1.60 11.22
N LEU A 195 -11.14 2.11 9.99
CA LEU A 195 -11.18 1.32 8.77
C LEU A 195 -10.03 0.31 8.72
N ARG A 196 -8.80 0.72 9.06
CA ARG A 196 -7.62 -0.15 9.11
C ARG A 196 -7.78 -1.26 10.14
N LYS A 197 -8.25 -0.94 11.35
CA LYS A 197 -8.51 -1.94 12.40
C LYS A 197 -9.55 -2.96 11.92
N TRP A 198 -10.64 -2.49 11.34
CA TRP A 198 -11.68 -3.36 10.80
C TRP A 198 -11.15 -4.27 9.68
N PHE A 199 -10.40 -3.72 8.73
CA PHE A 199 -9.81 -4.48 7.63
C PHE A 199 -8.77 -5.50 8.12
N PHE A 200 -7.96 -5.13 9.12
CA PHE A 200 -7.05 -6.04 9.79
C PHE A 200 -7.79 -7.20 10.44
N HIS A 201 -8.88 -6.94 11.18
CA HIS A 201 -9.73 -7.98 11.76
C HIS A 201 -10.35 -8.89 10.70
N LEU A 202 -10.80 -8.35 9.57
CA LEU A 202 -11.31 -9.15 8.45
C LEU A 202 -10.25 -10.03 7.82
N LYS A 203 -9.06 -9.49 7.49
CA LYS A 203 -7.94 -10.27 6.96
C LYS A 203 -7.56 -11.39 7.93
N LEU A 204 -7.46 -11.07 9.21
CA LEU A 204 -7.14 -12.03 10.26
C LEU A 204 -8.21 -13.12 10.35
N ASN A 205 -9.50 -12.77 10.38
CA ASN A 205 -10.60 -13.73 10.38
C ASN A 205 -10.62 -14.62 9.13
N LYS A 206 -10.31 -14.08 7.94
CA LYS A 206 -10.18 -14.85 6.70
C LYS A 206 -9.02 -15.84 6.80
N MET A 207 -7.88 -15.43 7.36
CA MET A 207 -6.73 -16.32 7.62
C MET A 207 -7.06 -17.43 8.61
N LEU A 208 -7.92 -17.17 9.62
CA LEU A 208 -8.40 -18.18 10.57
C LEU A 208 -9.39 -19.16 9.92
N LYS A 209 -10.27 -18.69 9.03
CA LYS A 209 -11.30 -19.51 8.37
C LYS A 209 -10.76 -20.39 7.25
N ASN A 210 -9.84 -19.87 6.45
CA ASN A 210 -9.23 -20.62 5.33
C ASN A 210 -8.25 -21.71 5.78
N THR A 211 -8.08 -21.90 7.09
CA THR A 211 -7.16 -22.86 7.69
C THR A 211 -7.84 -23.84 8.65
N ALA A 212 -9.18 -23.85 8.70
CA ALA A 212 -9.90 -24.95 9.34
C ALA A 212 -9.47 -26.27 8.65
N PRO A 213 -9.06 -27.31 9.41
CA PRO A 213 -8.76 -28.60 8.80
C PRO A 213 -10.00 -29.06 8.01
N PRO A 214 -9.83 -29.74 6.86
CA PRO A 214 -10.96 -30.36 6.18
C PRO A 214 -11.69 -31.20 7.22
N GLU A 215 -13.00 -30.98 7.39
CA GLU A 215 -13.82 -31.81 8.26
C GLU A 215 -13.48 -33.26 7.93
N ALA A 216 -13.04 -34.02 8.95
CA ALA A 216 -12.71 -35.42 8.77
C ALA A 216 -13.90 -36.06 8.06
N PRO A 217 -13.69 -36.81 6.95
CA PRO A 217 -14.80 -37.42 6.24
C PRO A 217 -15.61 -38.20 7.25
N ALA A 218 -16.90 -37.86 7.37
CA ALA A 218 -17.80 -38.49 8.31
C ALA A 218 -17.63 -40.00 8.17
N SER A 219 -17.00 -40.62 9.17
CA SER A 219 -16.76 -42.05 9.16
C SER A 219 -18.13 -42.70 9.05
N SER A 220 -18.41 -43.31 7.90
CA SER A 220 -19.54 -44.18 7.71
C SER A 220 -19.39 -45.32 8.71
N LEU A 221 -20.06 -45.20 9.86
CA LEU A 221 -20.33 -46.30 10.75
C LEU A 221 -21.20 -47.29 9.98
N SER A 222 -20.54 -48.21 9.28
CA SER A 222 -21.12 -49.45 8.82
C SER A 222 -21.49 -50.27 10.06
N ALA A 223 -22.74 -50.14 10.50
CA ALA A 223 -23.33 -51.10 11.41
C ALA A 223 -23.59 -52.41 10.63
N SER A 224 -22.57 -53.27 10.58
CA SER A 224 -22.74 -54.67 10.27
C SER A 224 -23.41 -55.36 11.46
N GLY A 225 -24.73 -55.46 11.43
CA GLY A 225 -25.50 -56.37 12.27
C GLY A 225 -26.05 -57.52 11.42
N GLY A 226 -25.28 -58.61 11.28
CA GLY A 226 -25.91 -59.94 11.17
C GLY A 226 -26.61 -60.23 12.50
N GLY A 227 -27.70 -60.96 12.61
CA GLY A 227 -28.15 -62.12 11.86
C GLY A 227 -28.61 -63.15 12.90
N VAL A 228 -29.92 -63.36 12.99
CA VAL A 228 -30.69 -64.57 13.37
C VAL A 228 -30.03 -65.60 14.33
N VAL A 229 -30.62 -65.77 15.52
CA VAL A 229 -31.37 -66.97 15.99
C VAL A 229 -32.48 -66.51 16.92
#